data_AF-A0A9W9RJG9-F1
#
_entry.id   AF-A0A9W9RJG9-F1
#
_cell.length_a   1.000
_cell.length_b   1.000
_cell.length_c   1.000
_cell.angle_alpha   90.00
_cell.angle_beta   90.00
_cell.angle_gamma   90.00
#
_symmetry.space_group_name_H-M   'P 1'
#
loop_
_entity.id
_entity.type
_entity.pdbx_description
1 polymer ?
#
loop_
_entity_poly.entity_id
_entity_poly.type
_entity_poly.pdbx_seq_one_letter_code
_entity_poly.pdbx_strand_id
1 'polypeptide(L)'
;MSLSGKDVQRDGFIYGLEGFRAYPGPMKRIEGPQLRLMFLPKLTYQAQTLFRSNPGLVRSQLRHYGVQFDENNFAGRGTVLLKKVLEQGQCDQVPLSITLLQDEMLQEWLHQFTDAQLSDRPDLMMEKYFSSQGQPDHTKFGAGDVLEVPFDGSNPILPSQMMHAASQLIGLGYQQAPLGPPHVFMGWDTDAVADASRQYALREYEKIQDVNRITIQRDMAVQELADREEERIKKEKIDKEIDKLVLARRREYEQYLRDREEQQLREENELGAQREEALRENEKQRIDQEIQLEEQIQFEEQMELDEQDHLEDQMQFEEQIQLEEEIQFEQEEYGTTLWDQFPGCYSKSF
;
A
#
# COMPACT_ATOMS: atom_id res chain seq x y z
N MET A 1 22.59 30.74 -7.71
CA MET A 1 23.65 30.11 -6.86
C MET A 1 24.78 31.12 -6.69
N SER A 2 25.68 31.02 -5.71
CA SER A 2 26.84 31.94 -5.68
C SER A 2 27.87 31.50 -6.72
N LEU A 3 28.19 32.37 -7.69
CA LEU A 3 29.24 32.12 -8.68
C LEU A 3 30.60 32.09 -7.98
N SER A 4 31.10 30.90 -7.68
CA SER A 4 32.39 30.69 -7.03
C SER A 4 33.47 30.31 -8.05
N GLY A 5 33.68 31.17 -9.06
CA GLY A 5 34.83 31.05 -9.96
C GLY A 5 36.11 31.50 -9.28
N LYS A 6 37.28 30.98 -9.70
CA LYS A 6 38.56 31.50 -9.21
C LYS A 6 38.87 32.81 -9.94
N ASP A 7 39.19 33.84 -9.19
CA ASP A 7 39.68 35.10 -9.75
C ASP A 7 40.93 34.83 -10.61
N VAL A 8 40.95 35.36 -11.83
CA VAL A 8 42.09 35.30 -12.74
C VAL A 8 43.06 36.42 -12.36
N GLN A 9 44.35 36.14 -12.22
CA GLN A 9 45.36 37.14 -11.86
C GLN A 9 46.48 37.16 -12.89
N ARG A 10 46.80 38.35 -13.43
CA ARG A 10 47.86 38.51 -14.44
C ARG A 10 48.37 39.96 -14.44
N ASP A 11 49.68 40.15 -14.58
CA ASP A 11 50.34 41.46 -14.70
C ASP A 11 49.91 42.48 -13.63
N GLY A 12 49.60 41.98 -12.44
CA GLY A 12 49.18 42.80 -11.32
C GLY A 12 47.75 43.35 -11.43
N PHE A 13 46.92 42.70 -12.25
CA PHE A 13 45.48 42.83 -12.33
C PHE A 13 44.78 41.55 -11.85
N ILE A 14 43.53 41.69 -11.47
CA ILE A 14 42.63 40.63 -11.02
C ILE A 14 41.29 40.79 -11.77
N TYR A 15 40.80 39.72 -12.39
CA TYR A 15 39.46 39.65 -12.96
C TYR A 15 38.63 38.63 -12.17
N GLY A 16 37.45 39.05 -11.71
CA GLY A 16 36.54 38.22 -10.93
C GLY A 16 35.10 38.69 -11.05
N LEU A 17 34.26 38.29 -10.09
CA LEU A 17 32.84 38.70 -10.06
C LEU A 17 32.65 40.22 -10.04
N GLU A 18 33.59 40.94 -9.43
CA GLU A 18 33.59 42.40 -9.40
C GLU A 18 34.18 43.04 -10.67
N GLY A 19 34.60 42.26 -11.66
CA GLY A 19 35.22 42.73 -12.89
C GLY A 19 36.73 42.99 -12.77
N PHE A 20 37.27 43.72 -13.73
CA PHE A 20 38.71 44.00 -13.87
C PHE A 20 39.21 45.04 -12.87
N ARG A 21 40.15 44.64 -12.00
CA ARG A 21 40.69 45.44 -10.90
C ARG A 21 42.21 45.40 -10.87
N ALA A 22 42.87 46.49 -10.46
CA ALA A 22 44.34 46.55 -10.33
C ALA A 22 44.79 46.35 -8.87
N TYR A 23 45.95 45.73 -8.67
CA TYR A 23 46.61 45.48 -7.37
C TYR A 23 47.79 46.46 -7.14
N PRO A 24 48.21 46.81 -5.89
CA PRO A 24 47.66 46.44 -4.58
C PRO A 24 46.43 47.26 -4.18
N GLY A 25 45.41 46.58 -3.66
CA GLY A 25 44.11 47.19 -3.34
C GLY A 25 43.17 47.13 -4.55
N PRO A 26 42.49 45.98 -4.75
CA PRO A 26 41.72 45.68 -5.97
C PRO A 26 40.69 46.78 -6.21
N MET A 27 40.95 47.61 -7.22
CA MET A 27 40.11 48.76 -7.55
C MET A 27 39.81 48.82 -9.04
N LYS A 28 38.55 49.11 -9.37
CA LYS A 28 38.13 49.39 -10.75
C LYS A 28 38.74 50.69 -11.25
N ARG A 29 38.88 50.79 -12.57
CA ARG A 29 39.26 52.04 -13.22
C ARG A 29 38.24 53.12 -12.91
N ILE A 30 38.72 54.33 -12.65
CA ILE A 30 37.93 55.55 -12.63
C ILE A 30 38.29 56.34 -13.89
N GLU A 31 37.29 56.79 -14.64
CA GLU A 31 37.50 57.53 -15.88
C GLU A 31 38.34 58.80 -15.67
N GLY A 32 39.23 59.09 -16.63
CA GLY A 32 40.18 60.20 -16.59
C GLY A 32 39.53 61.54 -16.25
N PRO A 33 38.43 61.94 -16.92
CA PRO A 33 37.71 63.18 -16.59
C PRO A 33 37.21 63.23 -15.14
N GLN A 34 36.73 62.10 -14.60
CA GLN A 34 36.27 62.02 -13.22
C GLN A 34 37.43 62.10 -12.24
N LEU A 35 38.58 61.47 -12.54
CA LEU A 35 39.80 61.62 -11.75
C LEU A 35 40.25 63.09 -11.72
N ARG A 36 40.23 63.79 -12.86
CA ARG A 36 40.55 65.22 -12.91
C ARG A 36 39.62 66.04 -12.01
N LEU A 37 38.31 65.87 -12.12
CA LEU A 37 37.32 66.56 -11.26
C LEU A 37 37.57 66.31 -9.77
N MET A 38 37.98 65.09 -9.43
CA MET A 38 38.20 64.68 -8.05
C MET A 38 39.52 65.21 -7.45
N PHE A 39 40.55 65.41 -8.27
CA PHE A 39 41.92 65.68 -7.82
C PHE A 39 42.44 67.08 -8.17
N LEU A 40 41.90 67.71 -9.20
CA LEU A 40 42.37 69.00 -9.72
C LEU A 40 41.32 70.12 -9.56
N PRO A 41 41.75 71.35 -9.24
CA PRO A 41 43.10 71.70 -8.77
C PRO A 41 43.35 71.22 -7.33
N LYS A 42 42.28 71.06 -6.55
CA LYS A 42 42.31 70.64 -5.14
C LYS A 42 41.56 69.32 -4.97
N LEU A 43 42.02 68.53 -3.99
CA LEU A 43 41.43 67.23 -3.70
C LEU A 43 40.03 67.42 -3.09
N THR A 44 39.01 66.93 -3.78
CA THR A 44 37.62 67.01 -3.33
C THR A 44 37.35 66.12 -2.12
N TYR A 45 36.26 66.37 -1.41
CA TYR A 45 35.82 65.54 -0.30
C TYR A 45 35.57 64.08 -0.72
N GLN A 46 34.94 63.87 -1.88
CA GLN A 46 34.71 62.53 -2.45
C GLN A 46 36.03 61.77 -2.65
N ALA A 47 37.03 62.44 -3.24
CA ALA A 47 38.35 61.85 -3.43
C ALA A 47 39.03 61.51 -2.10
N GLN A 48 38.92 62.37 -1.09
CA GLN A 48 39.44 62.11 0.25
C GLN A 48 38.79 60.88 0.89
N THR A 49 37.47 60.71 0.74
CA THR A 49 36.74 59.53 1.23
C THR A 49 37.22 58.26 0.53
N LEU A 50 37.29 58.28 -0.81
CA LEU A 50 37.82 57.17 -1.61
C LEU A 50 39.23 56.76 -1.17
N PHE A 51 40.10 57.73 -0.88
CA PHE A 51 41.44 57.50 -0.37
C PHE A 51 41.48 56.86 1.02
N ARG A 52 40.57 57.24 1.91
CA ARG A 52 40.52 56.68 3.27
C ARG A 52 40.14 55.20 3.22
N SER A 53 39.19 54.86 2.35
CA SER A 53 38.73 53.50 2.18
C SER A 53 39.70 52.64 1.36
N ASN A 54 40.49 53.23 0.46
CA ASN A 54 41.35 52.51 -0.48
C ASN A 54 42.78 53.09 -0.49
N PRO A 55 43.69 52.58 0.35
CA PRO A 55 45.08 53.07 0.39
C PRO A 55 45.84 52.81 -0.93
N GLY A 56 45.39 51.83 -1.73
CA GLY A 56 45.93 51.49 -3.04
C GLY A 56 45.45 52.35 -4.21
N LEU A 57 44.48 53.27 -3.99
CA LEU A 57 43.77 54.00 -5.04
C LEU A 57 44.71 54.54 -6.14
N VAL A 58 45.74 55.31 -5.77
CA VAL A 58 46.65 55.92 -6.76
C VAL A 58 47.39 54.87 -7.57
N ARG A 59 47.95 53.85 -6.91
CA ARG A 59 48.69 52.78 -7.60
C ARG A 59 47.81 52.04 -8.59
N SER A 60 46.60 51.68 -8.15
CA SER A 60 45.62 50.98 -9.00
C SER A 60 45.20 51.83 -10.19
N GLN A 61 44.96 53.14 -10.01
CA GLN A 61 44.61 54.02 -11.13
C GLN A 61 45.79 54.21 -12.10
N LEU A 62 47.00 54.52 -11.61
CA LEU A 62 48.17 54.65 -12.47
C LEU A 62 48.42 53.38 -13.30
N ARG A 63 48.21 52.21 -12.68
CA ARG A 63 48.32 50.91 -13.36
C ARG A 63 47.27 50.74 -14.46
N HIS A 64 45.98 51.07 -14.22
CA HIS A 64 44.94 51.05 -15.26
C HIS A 64 45.25 51.94 -16.46
N TYR A 65 45.99 53.03 -16.26
CA TYR A 65 46.43 53.93 -17.34
C TYR A 65 47.82 53.61 -17.89
N GLY A 66 48.44 52.50 -17.46
CA GLY A 66 49.78 52.07 -17.88
C GLY A 66 50.89 53.08 -17.60
N VAL A 67 50.67 53.97 -16.63
CA VAL A 67 51.66 54.96 -16.22
C VAL A 67 52.74 54.24 -15.42
N GLN A 68 53.96 54.24 -15.94
CA GLN A 68 55.11 53.68 -15.24
C GLN A 68 55.48 54.57 -14.06
N PHE A 69 55.65 53.97 -12.89
CA PHE A 69 56.06 54.67 -11.68
C PHE A 69 57.04 53.81 -10.87
N ASP A 70 57.95 54.49 -10.17
CA ASP A 70 58.77 53.87 -9.14
C ASP A 70 58.04 53.99 -7.79
N GLU A 71 57.99 52.90 -7.03
CA GLU A 71 57.46 52.90 -5.67
C GLU A 71 58.19 53.90 -4.77
N ASN A 72 59.47 54.18 -5.02
CA ASN A 72 60.25 55.19 -4.29
C ASN A 72 59.73 56.62 -4.52
N ASN A 73 59.03 56.87 -5.64
CA ASN A 73 58.46 58.19 -5.95
C ASN A 73 57.13 58.44 -5.21
N PHE A 74 56.59 57.45 -4.50
CA PHE A 74 55.40 57.62 -3.68
C PHE A 74 55.73 58.26 -2.34
N ALA A 75 55.84 59.58 -2.31
CA ALA A 75 55.78 60.33 -1.06
C ALA A 75 54.33 60.26 -0.49
N GLY A 76 54.17 59.56 0.63
CA GLY A 76 52.87 59.38 1.28
C GLY A 76 51.90 58.51 0.45
N ARG A 77 50.75 59.07 0.05
CA ARG A 77 49.70 58.36 -0.70
C ARG A 77 49.80 58.50 -2.23
N GLY A 78 50.85 59.14 -2.75
CA GLY A 78 51.05 59.34 -4.20
C GLY A 78 50.13 60.40 -4.84
N THR A 79 49.43 61.22 -4.06
CA THR A 79 48.52 62.26 -4.56
C THR A 79 49.20 63.28 -5.46
N VAL A 80 50.42 63.70 -5.12
CA VAL A 80 51.22 64.65 -5.92
C VAL A 80 51.55 64.05 -7.28
N LEU A 81 51.93 62.78 -7.31
CA LEU A 81 52.19 62.05 -8.56
C LEU A 81 50.91 61.95 -9.40
N LEU A 82 49.78 61.54 -8.81
CA LEU A 82 48.52 61.44 -9.55
C LEU A 82 48.08 62.78 -10.13
N LYS A 83 48.19 63.88 -9.39
CA LYS A 83 47.89 65.22 -9.92
C LYS A 83 48.75 65.58 -11.12
N LYS A 84 50.07 65.34 -11.03
CA LYS A 84 51.01 65.62 -12.12
C LYS A 84 50.65 64.86 -13.39
N VAL A 85 50.36 63.56 -13.30
CA VAL A 85 50.02 62.75 -14.48
C VAL A 85 48.66 63.15 -15.07
N LEU A 86 47.71 63.58 -14.22
CA LEU A 86 46.40 64.09 -14.66
C LEU A 86 46.53 65.43 -15.38
N GLU A 87 47.38 66.34 -14.90
CA GLU A 87 47.70 67.62 -15.55
C GLU A 87 48.39 67.41 -16.91
N GLN A 88 49.16 66.32 -17.05
CA GLN A 88 49.83 65.92 -18.28
C GLN A 88 48.93 65.15 -19.26
N GLY A 89 47.69 64.84 -18.87
CA GLY A 89 46.75 64.06 -19.69
C GLY A 89 47.12 62.58 -19.88
N GLN A 90 48.01 62.04 -19.04
CA GLN A 90 48.42 60.64 -19.14
C GLN A 90 47.33 59.64 -18.72
N CYS A 91 46.28 60.12 -18.06
CA CYS A 91 45.11 59.30 -17.70
C CYS A 91 43.89 59.61 -18.58
N ASP A 92 44.08 60.18 -19.77
CA ASP A 92 42.96 60.52 -20.67
C ASP A 92 42.51 59.32 -21.50
N GLN A 93 43.41 58.36 -21.73
CA GLN A 93 43.14 57.15 -22.50
C GLN A 93 43.81 55.95 -21.82
N VAL A 94 43.14 54.80 -21.86
CA VAL A 94 43.73 53.55 -21.41
C VAL A 94 44.55 52.94 -22.54
N PRO A 95 45.80 52.53 -22.28
CA PRO A 95 46.61 51.84 -23.28
C PRO A 95 45.92 50.58 -23.81
N LEU A 96 46.02 50.37 -25.13
CA LEU A 96 45.45 49.20 -25.82
C LEU A 96 45.88 47.88 -25.18
N SER A 97 47.13 47.78 -24.70
CA SER A 97 47.65 46.59 -24.04
C SER A 97 46.85 46.20 -22.78
N ILE A 98 46.34 47.18 -22.02
CA ILE A 98 45.54 46.93 -20.81
C ILE A 98 44.12 46.51 -21.20
N THR A 99 43.56 47.11 -22.24
CA THR A 99 42.25 46.71 -22.78
C THR A 99 42.27 45.28 -23.30
N LEU A 100 43.28 44.90 -24.08
CA LEU A 100 43.46 43.52 -24.56
C LEU A 100 43.63 42.55 -23.38
N LEU A 101 44.44 42.91 -22.38
CA LEU A 101 44.61 42.10 -21.17
C LEU A 101 43.28 41.92 -20.41
N GLN A 102 42.48 42.98 -20.30
CA GLN A 102 41.16 42.91 -19.68
C GLN A 102 40.24 41.93 -20.41
N ASP A 103 40.21 41.99 -21.74
CA ASP A 103 39.38 41.11 -22.57
C ASP A 103 39.84 39.66 -22.45
N GLU A 104 41.15 39.40 -22.53
CA GLU A 104 41.73 38.07 -22.35
C GLU A 104 41.36 37.47 -20.98
N MET A 105 41.50 38.24 -19.90
CA MET A 105 41.19 37.78 -18.55
C MET A 105 39.69 37.58 -18.34
N LEU A 106 38.85 38.42 -18.95
CA LEU A 106 37.39 38.23 -18.95
C LEU A 106 37.02 36.92 -19.64
N GLN A 107 37.58 36.66 -20.83
CA GLN A 107 37.33 35.42 -21.54
C GLN A 107 37.80 34.21 -20.71
N GLU A 108 39.03 34.24 -20.18
CA GLU A 108 39.54 33.18 -19.29
C GLU A 108 38.61 32.95 -18.08
N TRP A 109 38.12 34.03 -17.46
CA TRP A 109 37.20 33.95 -16.33
C TRP A 109 35.84 33.36 -16.73
N LEU A 110 35.25 33.79 -17.84
CA LEU A 110 33.97 33.27 -18.35
C LEU A 110 34.05 31.79 -18.75
N HIS A 111 35.19 31.33 -19.25
CA HIS A 111 35.42 29.92 -19.60
C HIS A 111 35.43 28.99 -18.38
N GLN A 112 35.54 29.52 -17.16
CA GLN A 112 35.43 28.72 -15.93
C GLN A 112 33.98 28.31 -15.61
N PHE A 113 32.98 28.96 -16.23
CA PHE A 113 31.57 28.74 -15.92
C PHE A 113 30.85 27.93 -16.99
N THR A 114 30.02 27.00 -16.53
CA THR A 114 29.09 26.28 -17.41
C THR A 114 27.91 27.17 -17.80
N ASP A 115 27.21 26.80 -18.86
CA ASP A 115 26.07 27.59 -19.34
C ASP A 115 24.93 27.64 -18.32
N ALA A 116 24.73 26.54 -17.58
CA ALA A 116 23.78 26.50 -16.47
C ALA A 116 24.16 27.41 -15.29
N GLN A 117 25.45 27.71 -15.09
CA GLN A 117 25.89 28.68 -14.09
C GLN A 117 25.70 30.11 -14.57
N LEU A 118 25.84 30.36 -15.88
CA LEU A 118 25.68 31.69 -16.46
C LEU A 118 24.22 32.05 -16.79
N SER A 119 23.28 31.10 -16.73
CA SER A 119 21.87 31.34 -17.03
C SER A 119 21.21 32.36 -16.08
N ASP A 120 21.73 32.52 -14.86
CA ASP A 120 21.28 33.53 -13.90
C ASP A 120 21.94 34.92 -14.08
N ARG A 121 22.83 35.05 -15.08
CA ARG A 121 23.54 36.27 -15.46
C ARG A 121 23.52 36.50 -16.97
N PRO A 122 22.38 36.98 -17.51
CA PRO A 122 22.23 37.24 -18.94
C PRO A 122 23.33 38.10 -19.55
N ASP A 123 23.79 39.12 -18.82
CA ASP A 123 24.87 40.02 -19.24
C ASP A 123 26.19 39.27 -19.48
N LEU A 124 26.57 38.37 -18.58
CA LEU A 124 27.78 37.56 -18.72
C LEU A 124 27.65 36.49 -19.80
N MET A 125 26.44 35.95 -19.98
CA MET A 125 26.17 35.00 -21.06
C MET A 125 26.26 35.66 -22.44
N MET A 126 25.74 36.89 -22.57
CA MET A 126 25.89 37.68 -23.79
C MET A 126 27.37 37.95 -24.08
N GLU A 127 28.14 38.34 -23.08
CA GLU A 127 29.56 38.64 -23.22
C GLU A 127 30.44 37.42 -23.52
N LYS A 128 30.00 36.22 -23.11
CA LYS A 128 30.67 34.96 -23.42
C LYS A 128 30.48 34.57 -24.90
N TYR A 129 29.27 34.68 -25.42
CA TYR A 129 28.91 34.08 -26.71
C TYR A 129 28.69 35.09 -27.84
N PHE A 130 28.15 36.27 -27.55
CA PHE A 130 27.58 37.15 -28.57
C PHE A 130 28.11 38.58 -28.56
N SER A 131 28.79 39.02 -27.50
CA SER A 131 29.35 40.37 -27.43
C SER A 131 30.79 40.41 -26.98
N SER A 132 31.50 41.43 -27.44
CA SER A 132 32.80 41.84 -26.93
C SER A 132 32.69 43.31 -26.52
N GLN A 133 32.89 43.57 -25.24
CA GLN A 133 32.73 44.90 -24.63
C GLN A 133 31.33 45.49 -24.86
N GLY A 134 30.30 44.64 -24.81
CA GLY A 134 28.91 45.03 -25.03
C GLY A 134 28.55 45.40 -26.47
N GLN A 135 29.43 45.16 -27.44
CA GLN A 135 29.12 45.26 -28.87
C GLN A 135 28.94 43.85 -29.46
N PRO A 136 28.00 43.66 -30.42
CA PRO A 136 27.84 42.39 -31.14
C PRO A 136 29.17 41.88 -31.73
N ASP A 137 29.49 40.61 -31.48
CA ASP A 137 30.70 39.95 -31.98
C ASP A 137 30.34 38.62 -32.66
N HIS A 138 30.22 38.67 -33.98
CA HIS A 138 29.89 37.51 -34.83
C HIS A 138 31.03 36.49 -34.95
N THR A 139 32.21 36.75 -34.39
CA THR A 139 33.36 35.83 -34.46
C THR A 139 33.38 34.82 -33.32
N LYS A 140 32.68 35.11 -32.21
CA LYS A 140 32.65 34.26 -31.01
C LYS A 140 31.76 33.03 -31.14
N PHE A 141 30.67 33.14 -31.89
CA PHE A 141 29.68 32.07 -32.04
C PHE A 141 29.30 31.95 -33.51
N GLY A 142 29.32 30.73 -34.05
CA GLY A 142 29.13 30.49 -35.48
C GLY A 142 27.76 30.98 -35.96
N ALA A 143 27.70 31.43 -37.21
CA ALA A 143 26.45 31.96 -37.77
C ALA A 143 25.30 30.94 -37.75
N GLY A 144 25.60 29.66 -37.93
CA GLY A 144 24.61 28.57 -37.89
C GLY A 144 24.51 27.86 -36.54
N ASP A 145 25.28 28.26 -35.54
CA ASP A 145 25.20 27.68 -34.21
C ASP A 145 24.03 28.31 -33.45
N VAL A 146 23.38 27.51 -32.59
CA VAL A 146 22.30 27.96 -31.72
C VAL A 146 22.64 27.59 -30.29
N LEU A 147 22.67 28.59 -29.41
CA LEU A 147 22.85 28.42 -27.98
C LEU A 147 21.50 28.06 -27.36
N GLU A 148 21.40 26.88 -26.78
CA GLU A 148 20.26 26.43 -25.99
C GLU A 148 20.54 26.67 -24.50
N VAL A 149 19.73 27.53 -23.86
CA VAL A 149 19.88 27.88 -22.44
C VAL A 149 18.72 27.30 -21.64
N PRO A 150 18.94 26.23 -20.84
CA PRO A 150 17.93 25.68 -19.96
C PRO A 150 17.73 26.57 -18.73
N PHE A 151 16.49 26.71 -18.29
CA PHE A 151 16.14 27.35 -17.02
C PHE A 151 15.46 26.35 -16.11
N ASP A 152 15.66 26.54 -14.81
CA ASP A 152 14.80 25.87 -13.84
C ASP A 152 13.39 26.50 -13.90
N GLY A 153 12.36 25.68 -13.70
CA GLY A 153 10.99 26.18 -13.60
C GLY A 153 10.73 26.98 -12.31
N SER A 154 11.75 27.18 -11.46
CA SER A 154 11.61 27.79 -10.15
C SER A 154 11.59 29.32 -10.24
N ASN A 155 12.30 29.89 -11.23
CA ASN A 155 12.34 31.33 -11.47
C ASN A 155 11.85 31.70 -12.89
N PRO A 156 10.54 31.97 -13.08
CA PRO A 156 9.97 32.28 -14.39
C PRO A 156 10.44 33.61 -14.97
N ILE A 157 11.14 34.45 -14.19
CA ILE A 157 11.63 35.76 -14.63
C ILE A 157 12.92 35.63 -15.45
N LEU A 158 13.76 34.61 -15.19
CA LEU A 158 15.07 34.47 -15.84
C LEU A 158 15.00 34.33 -17.37
N PRO A 159 14.09 33.51 -17.96
CA PRO A 159 13.95 33.46 -19.41
C PRO A 159 13.65 34.83 -20.03
N SER A 160 12.79 35.63 -19.39
CA SER A 160 12.45 36.97 -19.86
C SER A 160 13.63 37.94 -19.78
N GLN A 161 14.44 37.85 -18.71
CA GLN A 161 15.67 38.64 -18.58
C GLN A 161 16.71 38.25 -19.63
N MET A 162 16.83 36.95 -19.93
CA MET A 162 17.72 36.46 -20.99
C MET A 162 17.31 36.99 -22.36
N MET A 163 16.01 36.88 -22.71
CA MET A 163 15.48 37.45 -23.94
C MET A 163 15.64 38.97 -24.01
N HIS A 164 15.46 39.67 -22.87
CA HIS A 164 15.70 41.10 -22.82
C HIS A 164 17.16 41.46 -23.10
N ALA A 165 18.12 40.76 -22.48
CA ALA A 165 19.55 40.96 -22.75
C ALA A 165 19.88 40.68 -24.22
N ALA A 166 19.36 39.59 -24.78
CA ALA A 166 19.53 39.25 -26.19
C ALA A 166 18.97 40.35 -27.12
N SER A 167 17.80 40.92 -26.78
CA SER A 167 17.18 42.00 -27.57
C SER A 167 17.99 43.30 -27.63
N GLN A 168 18.95 43.49 -26.71
CA GLN A 168 19.85 44.66 -26.75
C GLN A 168 20.97 44.49 -27.79
N LEU A 169 21.25 43.27 -28.26
CA LEU A 169 22.24 43.00 -29.29
C LEU A 169 21.58 43.01 -30.68
N ILE A 170 21.92 44.02 -31.48
CA ILE A 170 21.36 44.20 -32.81
C ILE A 170 21.71 42.98 -33.68
N GLY A 171 20.69 42.37 -34.27
CA GLY A 171 20.84 41.22 -35.17
C GLY A 171 20.88 39.86 -34.48
N LEU A 172 20.84 39.79 -33.15
CA LEU A 172 20.76 38.52 -32.43
C LEU A 172 19.33 37.97 -32.45
N GLY A 173 19.14 36.79 -33.02
CA GLY A 173 17.89 36.04 -32.95
C GLY A 173 17.72 35.38 -31.58
N TYR A 174 16.50 35.40 -31.06
CA TYR A 174 16.17 34.70 -29.83
C TYR A 174 14.73 34.16 -29.86
N GLN A 175 14.51 33.00 -29.25
CA GLN A 175 13.17 32.42 -29.12
C GLN A 175 13.04 31.56 -27.87
N GLN A 176 11.93 31.68 -27.16
CA GLN A 176 11.59 30.76 -26.07
C GLN A 176 10.94 29.49 -26.62
N ALA A 177 11.22 28.33 -26.02
CA ALA A 177 10.49 27.09 -26.30
C ALA A 177 8.98 27.29 -26.05
N PRO A 178 8.09 26.94 -27.00
CA PRO A 178 6.64 27.06 -26.80
C PRO A 178 6.06 25.97 -25.89
N LEU A 179 6.77 24.86 -25.68
CA LEU A 179 6.34 23.73 -24.85
C LEU A 179 7.54 23.13 -24.11
N GLY A 180 7.27 22.57 -22.93
CA GLY A 180 8.25 21.88 -22.10
C GLY A 180 8.82 22.77 -20.98
N PRO A 181 9.90 22.33 -20.33
CA PRO A 181 10.65 23.15 -19.39
C PRO A 181 11.14 24.46 -20.06
N PRO A 182 11.25 25.57 -19.32
CA PRO A 182 11.62 26.85 -19.90
C PRO A 182 13.03 26.80 -20.50
N HIS A 183 13.13 27.01 -21.82
CA HIS A 183 14.38 27.12 -22.56
C HIS A 183 14.35 28.38 -23.42
N VAL A 184 15.49 29.05 -23.55
CA VAL A 184 15.69 30.16 -24.50
C VAL A 184 16.77 29.74 -25.48
N PHE A 185 16.48 29.88 -26.76
CA PHE A 185 17.38 29.65 -27.88
C PHE A 185 17.88 30.99 -28.39
N MET A 186 19.17 31.12 -28.66
CA MET A 186 19.78 32.35 -29.17
C MET A 186 20.84 32.04 -30.21
N GLY A 187 20.98 32.89 -31.22
CA GLY A 187 21.93 32.68 -32.32
C GLY A 187 21.85 33.80 -33.35
N TRP A 188 22.87 33.91 -34.20
CA TRP A 188 22.92 34.95 -35.23
C TRP A 188 21.97 34.67 -36.40
N ASP A 189 21.69 33.40 -36.69
CA ASP A 189 20.69 32.97 -37.67
C ASP A 189 19.33 32.79 -36.98
N THR A 190 18.41 33.71 -37.26
CA THR A 190 17.05 33.70 -36.71
C THR A 190 16.23 32.48 -37.14
N ASP A 191 16.47 31.96 -38.34
CA ASP A 191 15.75 30.79 -38.84
C ASP A 191 16.24 29.53 -38.13
N ALA A 192 17.56 29.39 -37.94
CA ALA A 192 18.15 28.31 -37.16
C ALA A 192 17.66 28.31 -35.70
N VAL A 193 17.59 29.48 -35.06
CA VAL A 193 17.03 29.63 -33.70
C VAL A 193 15.57 29.17 -33.64
N ALA A 194 14.77 29.56 -34.63
CA ALA A 194 13.37 29.18 -34.68
C ALA A 194 13.16 27.69 -34.93
N ASP A 195 13.97 27.09 -35.80
CA ASP A 195 13.99 25.65 -36.03
C ASP A 195 14.40 24.87 -34.77
N ALA A 196 15.45 25.30 -34.09
CA ALA A 196 15.89 24.66 -32.84
C ALA A 196 14.80 24.69 -31.76
N SER A 197 14.14 25.84 -31.57
CA SER A 197 13.03 25.98 -30.62
C SER A 197 11.84 25.07 -30.97
N ARG A 198 11.48 24.97 -32.26
CA ARG A 198 10.43 24.05 -32.73
C ARG A 198 10.80 22.59 -32.52
N GLN A 199 12.02 22.19 -32.87
CA GLN A 199 12.50 20.81 -32.69
C GLN A 199 12.55 20.43 -31.21
N TYR A 200 12.93 21.34 -30.33
CA TYR A 200 12.83 21.14 -28.88
C TYR A 200 11.38 20.88 -28.46
N ALA A 201 10.45 21.73 -28.88
CA ALA A 201 9.04 21.58 -28.54
C ALA A 201 8.44 20.26 -29.05
N LEU A 202 8.82 19.81 -30.24
CA LEU A 202 8.42 18.51 -30.79
C LEU A 202 8.92 17.35 -29.93
N ARG A 203 10.21 17.37 -29.52
CA ARG A 203 10.78 16.34 -28.63
C ARG A 203 10.08 16.31 -27.26
N GLU A 204 9.77 17.47 -26.69
CA GLU A 204 9.04 17.54 -25.41
C GLU A 204 7.59 17.10 -25.56
N TYR A 205 6.95 17.42 -26.69
CA TYR A 205 5.60 16.94 -26.99
C TYR A 205 5.54 15.41 -27.08
N GLU A 206 6.49 14.78 -27.77
CA GLU A 206 6.61 13.32 -27.85
C GLU A 206 6.80 12.69 -26.46
N LYS A 207 7.68 13.25 -25.62
CA LYS A 207 7.84 12.78 -24.23
C LYS A 207 6.54 12.87 -23.43
N ILE A 208 5.80 13.97 -23.56
CA ILE A 208 4.51 14.14 -22.89
C ILE A 208 3.50 13.10 -23.39
N GLN A 209 3.45 12.85 -24.70
CA GLN A 209 2.59 11.81 -25.27
C GLN A 209 2.94 10.41 -24.75
N ASP A 210 4.22 10.08 -24.66
CA ASP A 210 4.68 8.80 -24.13
C ASP A 210 4.32 8.61 -22.66
N VAL A 211 4.53 9.64 -21.83
CA VAL A 211 4.13 9.61 -20.41
C VAL A 211 2.61 9.44 -20.28
N ASN A 212 1.83 10.14 -21.09
CA ASN A 212 0.38 10.00 -21.10
C ASN A 212 -0.05 8.59 -21.54
N ARG A 213 0.59 8.02 -22.58
CA ARG A 213 0.33 6.66 -23.04
C ARG A 213 0.63 5.62 -21.95
N ILE A 214 1.78 5.76 -21.27
CA ILE A 214 2.17 4.88 -20.15
C ILE A 214 1.16 5.00 -19.01
N THR A 215 0.71 6.21 -18.71
CA THR A 215 -0.29 6.47 -17.64
C THR A 215 -1.61 5.81 -17.99
N ILE A 216 -2.12 6.00 -19.21
CA ILE A 216 -3.36 5.36 -19.67
C ILE A 216 -3.25 3.83 -19.62
N GLN A 217 -2.13 3.26 -20.05
CA GLN A 217 -1.90 1.80 -19.98
C GLN A 217 -1.88 1.29 -18.55
N ARG A 218 -1.26 2.03 -17.63
CA ARG A 218 -1.25 1.69 -16.20
C ARG A 218 -2.65 1.73 -15.62
N ASP A 219 -3.43 2.76 -15.92
CA ASP A 219 -4.79 2.92 -15.40
C ASP A 219 -5.72 1.81 -15.94
N MET A 220 -5.59 1.46 -17.23
CA MET A 220 -6.30 0.31 -17.81
C MET A 220 -5.94 -1.01 -17.13
N ALA A 221 -4.65 -1.26 -16.84
CA ALA A 221 -4.20 -2.47 -16.16
C ALA A 221 -4.69 -2.54 -14.71
N VAL A 222 -4.73 -1.40 -14.00
CA VAL A 222 -5.29 -1.32 -12.64
C VAL A 222 -6.78 -1.64 -12.65
N GLN A 223 -7.53 -1.12 -13.63
CA GLN A 223 -8.94 -1.44 -13.79
C GLN A 223 -9.17 -2.93 -14.06
N GLU A 224 -8.40 -3.53 -14.97
CA GLU A 224 -8.50 -4.98 -15.27
C GLU A 224 -8.22 -5.86 -14.04
N LEU A 225 -7.26 -5.46 -13.18
CA LEU A 225 -6.99 -6.15 -11.92
C LEU A 225 -8.14 -5.98 -10.92
N ALA A 226 -8.76 -4.81 -10.85
CA ALA A 226 -9.91 -4.57 -10.00
C ALA A 226 -11.11 -5.43 -10.42
N ASP A 227 -11.40 -5.50 -11.72
CA ASP A 227 -12.49 -6.31 -12.27
C ASP A 227 -12.27 -7.81 -11.98
N ARG A 228 -11.02 -8.30 -12.15
CA ARG A 228 -10.65 -9.70 -11.81
C ARG A 228 -10.81 -10.00 -10.32
N GLU A 229 -10.46 -9.06 -9.45
CA GLU A 229 -10.61 -9.22 -8.00
C GLU A 229 -12.09 -9.27 -7.61
N GLU A 230 -12.93 -8.43 -8.22
CA GLU A 230 -14.37 -8.46 -8.02
C GLU A 230 -14.98 -9.80 -8.45
N GLU A 231 -14.56 -10.34 -9.61
CA GLU A 231 -14.96 -11.67 -10.05
C GLU A 231 -14.51 -12.78 -9.08
N ARG A 232 -13.29 -12.67 -8.52
CA ARG A 232 -12.79 -13.62 -7.53
C ARG A 232 -13.63 -13.61 -6.25
N ILE A 233 -13.95 -12.42 -5.74
CA ILE A 233 -14.81 -12.24 -4.56
C ILE A 233 -16.21 -12.80 -4.82
N LYS A 234 -16.77 -12.56 -6.01
CA LYS A 234 -18.07 -13.13 -6.43
C LYS A 234 -18.03 -14.65 -6.44
N LYS A 235 -16.99 -15.27 -7.02
CA LYS A 235 -16.81 -16.73 -7.03
C LYS A 235 -16.69 -17.31 -5.61
N GLU A 236 -15.85 -16.72 -4.77
CA GLU A 236 -15.68 -17.16 -3.37
C GLU A 236 -17.00 -17.09 -2.59
N LYS A 237 -17.82 -16.06 -2.83
CA LYS A 237 -19.15 -15.93 -2.22
C LYS A 237 -20.11 -17.03 -2.68
N ILE A 238 -20.08 -17.39 -3.98
CA ILE A 238 -20.87 -18.49 -4.54
C ILE A 238 -20.41 -19.82 -3.93
N ASP A 239 -19.11 -20.07 -3.88
CA ASP A 239 -18.55 -21.31 -3.32
C ASP A 239 -18.95 -21.50 -1.85
N LYS A 240 -18.86 -20.43 -1.03
CA LYS A 240 -19.33 -20.46 0.37
C LYS A 240 -20.82 -20.76 0.50
N GLU A 241 -21.64 -20.31 -0.46
CA GLU A 241 -23.08 -20.58 -0.44
C GLU A 241 -23.38 -22.02 -0.86
N ILE A 242 -22.64 -22.55 -1.84
CA ILE A 242 -22.69 -23.97 -2.21
C ILE A 242 -22.33 -24.85 -1.02
N ASP A 243 -21.24 -24.54 -0.30
CA ASP A 243 -20.82 -25.29 0.89
C ASP A 243 -21.89 -25.31 1.98
N LYS A 244 -22.55 -24.17 2.23
CA LYS A 244 -23.68 -24.11 3.18
C LYS A 244 -24.84 -25.00 2.74
N LEU A 245 -25.20 -24.97 1.46
CA LEU A 245 -26.28 -25.80 0.92
C LEU A 245 -25.94 -27.29 0.99
N VAL A 246 -24.70 -27.67 0.68
CA VAL A 246 -24.21 -29.04 0.81
C VAL A 246 -24.26 -29.50 2.27
N LEU A 247 -23.82 -28.67 3.21
CA LEU A 247 -23.89 -28.97 4.64
C LEU A 247 -25.34 -29.08 5.15
N ALA A 248 -26.23 -28.18 4.71
CA ALA A 248 -27.65 -28.25 5.04
C ALA A 248 -28.27 -29.55 4.53
N ARG A 249 -28.02 -29.88 3.25
CA ARG A 249 -28.53 -31.11 2.63
C ARG A 249 -27.99 -32.37 3.31
N ARG A 250 -26.72 -32.35 3.72
CA ARG A 250 -26.12 -33.44 4.50
C ARG A 250 -26.83 -33.64 5.84
N ARG A 251 -27.12 -32.55 6.57
CA ARG A 251 -27.85 -32.61 7.85
C ARG A 251 -29.26 -33.15 7.66
N GLU A 252 -29.97 -32.72 6.61
CA GLU A 252 -31.29 -33.26 6.26
C GLU A 252 -31.22 -34.77 6.02
N TYR A 253 -30.22 -35.24 5.28
CA TYR A 253 -30.03 -36.67 4.99
C TYR A 253 -29.68 -37.47 6.25
N GLU A 254 -28.79 -36.96 7.11
CA GLU A 254 -28.47 -37.58 8.40
C GLU A 254 -29.68 -37.64 9.33
N GLN A 255 -30.54 -36.62 9.32
CA GLN A 255 -31.80 -36.63 10.06
C GLN A 255 -32.77 -37.68 9.49
N TYR A 256 -32.95 -37.74 8.18
CA TYR A 256 -33.77 -38.76 7.53
C TYR A 256 -33.32 -40.18 7.87
N LEU A 257 -32.00 -40.43 7.90
CA LEU A 257 -31.47 -41.73 8.30
C LEU A 257 -31.80 -42.08 9.75
N ARG A 258 -31.65 -41.12 10.68
CA ARG A 258 -32.05 -41.32 12.09
C ARG A 258 -33.54 -41.60 12.24
N ASP A 259 -34.38 -40.81 11.59
CA ASP A 259 -35.83 -40.98 11.64
C ASP A 259 -36.23 -42.37 11.09
N ARG A 260 -35.55 -42.84 10.05
CA ARG A 260 -35.75 -44.17 9.47
C ARG A 260 -35.30 -45.30 10.40
N GLU A 261 -34.15 -45.17 11.04
CA GLU A 261 -33.66 -46.13 12.04
C GLU A 261 -34.60 -46.20 13.25
N GLU A 262 -35.09 -45.05 13.74
CA GLU A 262 -36.09 -45.01 14.81
C GLU A 262 -37.40 -45.68 14.39
N GLN A 263 -37.86 -45.45 13.16
CA GLN A 263 -39.05 -46.10 12.64
C GLN A 263 -38.88 -47.62 12.58
N GLN A 264 -37.74 -48.11 12.06
CA GLN A 264 -37.43 -49.54 12.04
C GLN A 264 -37.41 -50.14 13.46
N LEU A 265 -36.81 -49.45 14.42
CA LEU A 265 -36.78 -49.89 15.80
C LEU A 265 -38.19 -49.92 16.43
N ARG A 266 -39.06 -48.96 16.11
CA ARG A 266 -40.47 -48.98 16.53
C ARG A 266 -41.22 -50.17 15.93
N GLU A 267 -41.07 -50.41 14.64
CA GLU A 267 -41.67 -51.55 13.93
C GLU A 267 -41.19 -52.89 14.52
N GLU A 268 -39.88 -53.03 14.81
CA GLU A 268 -39.32 -54.22 15.46
C GLU A 268 -39.85 -54.42 16.88
N ASN A 269 -39.95 -53.35 17.68
CA ASN A 269 -40.50 -53.40 19.03
C ASN A 269 -42.00 -53.75 19.03
N GLU A 270 -42.79 -53.19 18.11
CA GLU A 270 -44.21 -53.52 17.93
C GLU A 270 -44.38 -54.98 17.53
N LEU A 271 -43.58 -55.46 16.58
CA LEU A 271 -43.60 -56.86 16.16
C LEU A 271 -43.13 -57.81 17.27
N GLY A 272 -42.17 -57.37 18.09
CA GLY A 272 -41.73 -58.06 19.30
C GLY A 272 -42.85 -58.16 20.35
N ALA A 273 -43.55 -57.07 20.62
CA ALA A 273 -44.69 -57.03 21.54
C ALA A 273 -45.83 -57.93 21.07
N GLN A 274 -46.18 -57.90 19.78
CA GLN A 274 -47.18 -58.80 19.18
C GLN A 274 -46.79 -60.28 19.35
N ARG A 275 -45.51 -60.61 19.17
CA ARG A 275 -45.00 -61.98 19.41
C ARG A 275 -45.13 -62.38 20.87
N GLU A 276 -44.81 -61.50 21.81
CA GLU A 276 -44.93 -61.77 23.24
C GLU A 276 -46.40 -61.92 23.66
N GLU A 277 -47.30 -61.09 23.15
CA GLU A 277 -48.74 -61.19 23.38
C GLU A 277 -49.29 -62.52 22.83
N ALA A 278 -48.91 -62.90 21.61
CA ALA A 278 -49.29 -64.19 21.03
C ALA A 278 -48.75 -65.37 21.85
N LEU A 279 -47.54 -65.28 22.41
CA LEU A 279 -46.99 -66.30 23.31
C LEU A 279 -47.77 -66.38 24.62
N ARG A 280 -48.16 -65.25 25.24
CA ARG A 280 -48.99 -65.23 26.45
C ARG A 280 -50.38 -65.79 26.19
N GLU A 281 -50.98 -65.50 25.05
CA GLU A 281 -52.28 -66.04 24.68
C GLU A 281 -52.20 -67.56 24.45
N ASN A 282 -51.13 -68.03 23.78
CA ASN A 282 -50.86 -69.45 23.62
C ASN A 282 -50.64 -70.15 24.97
N GLU A 283 -49.88 -69.55 25.88
CA GLU A 283 -49.66 -70.08 27.23
C GLU A 283 -50.94 -70.10 28.06
N LYS A 284 -51.76 -69.05 27.97
CA LYS A 284 -53.08 -69.03 28.60
C LYS A 284 -53.96 -70.16 28.07
N GLN A 285 -54.00 -70.37 26.75
CA GLN A 285 -54.73 -71.49 26.16
C GLN A 285 -54.22 -72.85 26.67
N ARG A 286 -52.89 -73.00 26.84
CA ARG A 286 -52.30 -74.21 27.42
C ARG A 286 -52.75 -74.42 28.88
N ILE A 287 -52.74 -73.37 29.70
CA ILE A 287 -53.19 -73.43 31.10
C ILE A 287 -54.69 -73.73 31.17
N ASP A 288 -55.51 -73.09 30.35
CA ASP A 288 -56.95 -73.34 30.31
C ASP A 288 -57.24 -74.81 29.92
N GLN A 289 -56.43 -75.40 29.02
CA GLN A 289 -56.50 -76.83 28.69
C GLN A 289 -56.06 -77.72 29.86
N GLU A 290 -55.00 -77.35 30.59
CA GLU A 290 -54.55 -78.07 31.79
C GLU A 290 -55.61 -78.04 32.89
N ILE A 291 -56.25 -76.89 33.13
CA ILE A 291 -57.35 -76.75 34.11
C ILE A 291 -58.54 -77.63 33.71
N GLN A 292 -58.94 -77.63 32.42
CA GLN A 292 -60.02 -78.50 31.96
C GLN A 292 -59.70 -79.99 32.15
N LEU A 293 -58.44 -80.38 31.93
CA LEU A 293 -57.99 -81.75 32.19
C LEU A 293 -57.99 -82.08 33.68
N GLU A 294 -57.55 -81.16 34.54
CA GLU A 294 -57.61 -81.33 36.00
C GLU A 294 -59.06 -81.42 36.50
N GLU A 295 -59.98 -80.61 35.98
CA GLU A 295 -61.41 -80.70 36.29
C GLU A 295 -62.00 -82.04 35.85
N GLN A 296 -61.58 -82.57 34.70
CA GLN A 296 -61.97 -83.93 34.27
C GLN A 296 -61.43 -84.99 35.21
N ILE A 297 -60.16 -84.89 35.62
CA ILE A 297 -59.54 -85.83 36.56
C ILE A 297 -60.26 -85.77 37.91
N GLN A 298 -60.53 -84.58 38.46
CA GLN A 298 -61.28 -84.44 39.71
C GLN A 298 -62.70 -84.98 39.60
N PHE A 299 -63.36 -84.77 38.45
CA PHE A 299 -64.68 -85.34 38.22
C PHE A 299 -64.63 -86.87 38.15
N GLU A 300 -63.61 -87.47 37.51
CA GLU A 300 -63.39 -88.91 37.51
C GLU A 300 -63.07 -89.44 38.90
N GLU A 301 -62.18 -88.80 39.67
CA GLU A 301 -61.87 -89.16 41.06
C GLU A 301 -63.09 -89.08 41.98
N GLN A 302 -63.94 -88.06 41.82
CA GLN A 302 -65.18 -87.93 42.56
C GLN A 302 -66.16 -89.05 42.20
N MET A 303 -66.22 -89.44 40.92
CA MET A 303 -67.04 -90.55 40.45
C MET A 303 -66.53 -91.90 40.99
N GLU A 304 -65.20 -92.09 41.05
CA GLU A 304 -64.58 -93.27 41.66
C GLU A 304 -64.83 -93.32 43.17
N LEU A 305 -64.79 -92.18 43.87
CA LEU A 305 -65.16 -92.10 45.29
C LEU A 305 -66.64 -92.41 45.52
N ASP A 306 -67.53 -91.90 44.67
CA ASP A 306 -68.96 -92.24 44.74
C ASP A 306 -69.21 -93.73 44.43
N GLU A 307 -68.43 -94.33 43.51
CA GLU A 307 -68.43 -95.78 43.29
C GLU A 307 -67.85 -96.55 44.48
N GLN A 308 -66.85 -96.00 45.16
CA GLN A 308 -66.22 -96.62 46.32
C GLN A 308 -67.14 -96.57 47.54
N ASP A 309 -67.84 -95.46 47.79
CA ASP A 309 -68.91 -95.36 48.78
C ASP A 309 -70.05 -96.32 48.43
N HIS A 310 -70.39 -96.48 47.15
CA HIS A 310 -71.39 -97.46 46.71
C HIS A 310 -70.95 -98.91 46.93
N LEU A 311 -69.67 -99.21 46.74
CA LEU A 311 -69.08 -100.53 47.01
C LEU A 311 -68.92 -100.80 48.51
N GLU A 312 -68.67 -99.77 49.32
CA GLU A 312 -68.61 -99.88 50.78
C GLU A 312 -70.01 -100.09 51.37
N ASP A 313 -71.03 -99.43 50.83
CA ASP A 313 -72.44 -99.71 51.12
C ASP A 313 -72.83 -101.14 50.67
N GLN A 314 -72.30 -101.64 49.55
CA GLN A 314 -72.48 -103.03 49.12
C GLN A 314 -71.77 -104.04 50.04
N MET A 315 -70.55 -103.75 50.49
CA MET A 315 -69.84 -104.60 51.45
C MET A 315 -70.52 -104.64 52.81
N GLN A 316 -71.05 -103.51 53.31
CA GLN A 316 -71.83 -103.52 54.56
C GLN A 316 -73.13 -104.32 54.40
N PHE A 317 -73.72 -104.35 53.20
CA PHE A 317 -74.87 -105.18 52.88
C PHE A 317 -74.51 -106.67 52.79
N GLU A 318 -73.36 -107.03 52.20
CA GLU A 318 -72.87 -108.42 52.15
C GLU A 318 -72.38 -108.95 53.51
N GLU A 319 -71.80 -108.09 54.35
CA GLU A 319 -71.40 -108.45 55.72
C GLU A 319 -72.63 -108.68 56.62
N GLN A 320 -73.74 -107.96 56.37
CA GLN A 320 -75.04 -108.27 56.98
C GLN A 320 -75.58 -109.64 56.54
N ILE A 321 -75.40 -110.01 55.28
CA ILE A 321 -75.85 -111.32 54.76
C ILE A 321 -74.99 -112.46 55.35
N GLN A 322 -73.67 -112.29 55.51
CA GLN A 322 -72.81 -113.30 56.11
C GLN A 322 -73.07 -113.51 57.62
N LEU A 323 -73.44 -112.45 58.34
CA LEU A 323 -73.88 -112.58 59.74
C LEU A 323 -75.24 -113.27 59.89
N GLU A 324 -76.14 -113.17 58.90
CA GLU A 324 -77.41 -113.91 58.91
C GLU A 324 -77.25 -115.39 58.51
N GLU A 325 -76.27 -115.74 57.66
CA GLU A 325 -76.01 -117.14 57.29
C GLU A 325 -75.22 -117.92 58.36
N GLU A 326 -74.36 -117.28 59.16
CA GLU A 326 -73.61 -117.96 60.23
C GLU A 326 -74.48 -118.24 61.49
N ILE A 327 -75.62 -117.57 61.64
CA ILE A 327 -76.54 -117.78 62.77
C ILE A 327 -77.50 -118.97 62.55
N GLN A 328 -77.70 -119.44 61.33
CA GLN A 328 -78.59 -120.59 61.08
C GLN A 328 -77.92 -121.97 61.17
N PHE A 329 -76.60 -122.06 61.29
CA PHE A 329 -75.92 -123.36 61.21
C PHE A 329 -75.61 -124.04 62.56
N GLU A 330 -75.61 -123.32 63.70
CA GLU A 330 -75.25 -123.95 64.99
C GLU A 330 -76.21 -123.58 66.15
N GLN A 331 -77.51 -123.59 65.88
CA GLN A 331 -78.57 -123.65 66.91
C GLN A 331 -79.57 -124.78 66.65
N GLU A 332 -79.07 -125.98 66.32
CA GLU A 332 -79.81 -127.24 66.39
C GLU A 332 -79.22 -128.25 67.40
N GLU A 333 -78.39 -127.79 68.35
CA GLU A 333 -78.00 -128.61 69.49
C GLU A 333 -77.98 -127.78 70.78
N TYR A 334 -78.91 -128.13 71.69
CA TYR A 334 -79.11 -127.58 73.03
C TYR A 334 -79.64 -126.13 73.05
N GLY A 335 -80.94 -125.89 73.20
CA GLY A 335 -81.79 -126.49 74.22
C GLY A 335 -81.91 -125.56 75.41
N THR A 336 -83.13 -125.03 75.55
CA THR A 336 -83.81 -124.66 76.79
C THR A 336 -83.49 -123.32 77.48
N THR A 337 -84.60 -122.57 77.64
CA THR A 337 -85.00 -121.77 78.82
C THR A 337 -84.33 -120.39 78.94
N LEU A 338 -84.94 -119.30 79.41
CA LEU A 338 -86.12 -119.09 80.27
C LEU A 338 -86.32 -117.55 80.38
N TRP A 339 -87.58 -117.10 80.55
CA TRP A 339 -88.04 -115.79 81.05
C TRP A 339 -87.76 -114.51 80.22
N ASP A 340 -88.80 -113.82 79.71
CA ASP A 340 -89.65 -112.82 80.40
C ASP A 340 -88.93 -111.51 80.74
N GLN A 341 -89.31 -110.39 80.08
CA GLN A 341 -89.79 -109.15 80.72
C GLN A 341 -89.59 -107.87 79.88
N PHE A 342 -90.73 -107.31 79.45
CA PHE A 342 -91.13 -105.90 79.52
C PHE A 342 -90.43 -104.79 78.68
N PRO A 343 -91.17 -103.69 78.38
CA PRO A 343 -91.09 -102.95 77.13
C PRO A 343 -90.66 -101.48 77.29
N GLY A 344 -90.48 -100.80 76.15
CA GLY A 344 -90.93 -99.41 76.04
C GLY A 344 -90.02 -98.44 75.29
N CYS A 345 -90.67 -97.70 74.39
CA CYS A 345 -90.80 -96.23 74.47
C CYS A 345 -89.72 -95.30 73.91
N TYR A 346 -90.17 -94.50 72.92
CA TYR A 346 -89.80 -93.09 72.61
C TYR A 346 -88.40 -92.85 72.01
N SER A 347 -88.12 -91.88 71.13
CA SER A 347 -88.88 -90.85 70.42
C SER A 347 -87.93 -90.01 69.54
N LYS A 348 -88.46 -89.45 68.44
CA LYS A 348 -88.31 -88.06 67.96
C LYS A 348 -86.95 -87.49 67.44
N SER A 349 -87.10 -86.88 66.25
CA SER A 349 -86.56 -85.59 65.73
C SER A 349 -85.05 -85.50 65.45
N PHE A 350 -84.61 -84.98 64.30
CA PHE A 350 -85.07 -83.80 63.54
C PHE A 350 -85.17 -84.03 62.02
#